data_AF-A0A401TYT9-F1
#
_entry.id   AF-A0A401TYT9-F1
#
_cell.length_a   1.000
_cell.length_b   1.000
_cell.length_c   1.000
_cell.angle_alpha   90.00
_cell.angle_beta   90.00
_cell.angle_gamma   90.00
#
_symmetry.space_group_name_H-M   'P 1'
#
loop_
_entity.id
_entity.type
_entity.pdbx_description
1 polymer ?
#
loop_
_entity_poly.entity_id
_entity_poly.type
_entity_poly.pdbx_seq_one_letter_code
_entity_poly.pdbx_strand_id
1 'polypeptide(L)' 'MAEPALLEELLRRLQEAGGGGADSGELAARLGIDHQLVVGAVKSLQTLGD' A
#
# COMPACT_ATOMS: atom_id res chain seq x y z
N MET A 1 6.39 -9.68 7.73
CA MET A 1 5.18 -9.77 6.87
C MET A 1 4.35 -8.55 7.17
N ALA A 2 3.88 -7.83 6.16
CA ALA A 2 2.99 -6.69 6.35
C ALA A 2 1.64 -7.16 6.92
N GLU A 3 0.94 -6.27 7.64
CA GLU A 3 -0.40 -6.55 8.13
C GLU A 3 -1.37 -6.79 6.96
N PRO A 4 -2.19 -7.86 6.98
CA PRO A 4 -3.14 -8.17 5.91
C PRO A 4 -4.09 -7.02 5.57
N ALA A 5 -4.58 -6.31 6.60
CA ALA A 5 -5.48 -5.16 6.42
C ALA A 5 -4.82 -4.01 5.63
N LEU A 6 -3.52 -3.78 5.82
CA LEU A 6 -2.77 -2.77 5.08
C LEU A 6 -2.57 -3.16 3.61
N LEU A 7 -2.37 -4.45 3.34
CA LEU A 7 -2.25 -4.97 1.98
C LEU A 7 -3.57 -4.83 1.20
N GLU A 8 -4.70 -5.15 1.83
CA GLU A 8 -6.04 -4.99 1.25
C GLU A 8 -6.37 -3.52 0.96
N GLU A 9 -6.08 -2.62 1.91
CA GLU A 9 -6.28 -1.17 1.71
C GLU A 9 -5.44 -0.65 0.55
N LEU A 10 -4.17 -1.06 0.45
CA LEU A 10 -3.28 -0.69 -0.66
C LEU A 10 -3.84 -1.12 -2.02
N LEU A 11 -4.30 -2.38 -2.13
CA LEU A 11 -4.89 -2.90 -3.36
C LEU A 11 -6.19 -2.15 -3.72
N ARG A 12 -7.04 -1.85 -2.74
CA ARG A 12 -8.27 -1.07 -2.97
C ARG A 12 -7.96 0.32 -3.52
N ARG A 13 -6.98 1.02 -2.94
CA ARG A 13 -6.57 2.36 -3.41
C ARG A 13 -5.98 2.33 -4.82
N LEU A 14 -5.20 1.30 -5.14
CA LEU A 14 -4.66 1.14 -6.49
C LEU A 14 -5.76 0.88 -7.53
N GLN A 15 -6.80 0.11 -7.17
CA GLN A 15 -7.98 -0.06 -8.02
C GLN A 15 -8.75 1.26 -8.22
N GLU A 16 -8.98 2.01 -7.15
CA GLU A 16 -9.63 3.33 -7.21
C GLU A 16 -8.85 4.35 -8.06
N ALA A 17 -7.51 4.27 -8.06
CA ALA A 17 -6.64 5.15 -8.83
C ALA A 17 -6.68 4.89 -10.36
N GLY A 18 -7.38 3.85 -10.83
CA GLY A 18 -7.64 3.63 -12.26
C GLY A 18 -6.38 3.54 -13.13
N GLY A 19 -5.25 3.07 -12.58
CA GLY A 19 -3.97 2.95 -13.29
C GLY A 19 -3.02 4.14 -13.12
N GLY A 20 -3.41 5.22 -12.42
CA GLY A 20 -2.55 6.36 -12.11
C GLY A 20 -1.51 6.11 -11.02
N GLY A 21 -1.54 4.96 -10.36
CA GLY A 21 -0.74 4.68 -9.17
C GLY A 21 -1.24 5.43 -7.93
N ALA A 22 -0.64 5.15 -6.78
CA ALA A 22 -0.98 5.82 -5.52
C ALA A 22 0.31 6.31 -4.83
N ASP A 23 0.24 7.51 -4.24
CA ASP A 23 1.35 8.05 -3.46
C ASP A 23 1.40 7.38 -2.08
N SER A 24 2.52 6.72 -1.78
CA SER A 24 2.69 5.98 -0.52
C SER A 24 2.91 6.90 0.69
N GLY A 25 3.32 8.15 0.48
CA GLY A 25 3.42 9.18 1.52
C GLY A 25 2.03 9.71 1.90
N GLU A 26 1.21 10.06 0.91
CA GLU A 26 -0.18 10.48 1.12
C GLU A 26 -0.98 9.38 1.84
N LEU A 27 -0.80 8.12 1.42
CA LEU A 27 -1.48 7.00 2.04
C LEU A 27 -1.07 6.81 3.50
N ALA A 28 0.23 6.88 3.81
CA ALA A 28 0.71 6.78 5.18
C ALA A 28 0.13 7.88 6.07
N ALA A 29 0.10 9.12 5.56
CA ALA A 29 -0.48 10.26 6.25
C ALA A 29 -1.99 10.08 6.50
N ARG A 30 -2.74 9.58 5.51
CA ARG A 30 -4.19 9.32 5.63
C ARG A 30 -4.53 8.20 6.62
N LEU A 31 -3.66 7.21 6.73
CA LEU A 31 -3.83 6.08 7.66
C LEU A 31 -3.27 6.36 9.06
N GLY A 32 -2.53 7.46 9.24
CA GLY A 32 -1.89 7.81 10.52
C GLY A 32 -0.79 6.82 10.93
N ILE A 33 -0.12 6.19 9.95
CA ILE A 33 0.91 5.18 10.18
C ILE A 33 2.27 5.64 9.62
N ASP A 34 3.33 4.95 10.05
CA ASP A 34 4.67 5.17 9.54
C ASP A 34 4.77 4.79 8.03
N HIS A 35 5.40 5.66 7.25
CA HIS A 35 5.57 5.46 5.81
C HIS A 35 6.33 4.17 5.45
N GLN A 36 7.28 3.74 6.28
CA GLN A 36 8.02 2.49 6.07
C GLN A 36 7.13 1.25 6.17
N LEU A 37 6.02 1.31 6.91
CA LEU A 37 5.05 0.22 6.95
C LEU A 37 4.35 0.08 5.59
N VAL A 38 4.00 1.20 4.95
CA VAL A 38 3.43 1.22 3.60
C VAL A 38 4.44 0.71 2.58
N VAL A 39 5.69 1.17 2.63
CA VAL A 39 6.76 0.70 1.72
C VAL A 39 7.01 -0.81 1.88
N GLY A 40 7.03 -1.32 3.12
CA GLY A 40 7.17 -2.74 3.39
C GLY A 40 6.00 -3.57 2.86
N ALA A 41 4.78 -3.03 2.95
CA ALA A 41 3.58 -3.65 2.39
C ALA A 41 3.61 -3.69 0.86
N VAL A 42 4.03 -2.59 0.20
CA VAL A 42 4.21 -2.57 -1.28
C VAL A 42 5.21 -3.64 -1.72
N LYS A 43 6.36 -3.76 -1.05
CA LYS A 43 7.34 -4.82 -1.35
C LYS A 43 6.76 -6.23 -1.18
N SER A 44 5.96 -6.43 -0.13
CA SER A 44 5.29 -7.71 0.11
C SER A 44 4.31 -8.05 -1.03
N LEU A 45 3.54 -7.07 -1.53
CA LEU A 45 2.65 -7.25 -2.68
C LEU A 45 3.41 -7.57 -3.97
N GLN A 46 4.56 -6.92 -4.20
CA GLN A 46 5.40 -7.18 -5.37
C GLN A 46 5.92 -8.62 -5.37
N THR A 47 6.45 -9.11 -4.25
CA THR A 47 6.89 -10.51 -4.11
C THR A 47 5.76 -11.53 -4.30
N LEU A 48 4.51 -11.18 -4.03
CA LEU A 48 3.37 -12.07 -4.30
C LEU A 48 2.98 -12.12 -5.78
N GLY A 49 3.34 -11.10 -6.55
CA GLY A 49 3.04 -11.01 -7.97
C GLY A 49 4.18 -11.46 -8.90
N ASP A 50 5.38 -11.66 -8.35
CA ASP A 50 6.52 -12.30 -9.03
C ASP A 50 6.28 -13.81 -9.26
#